data_AF-N9PN78-F1
#
_entry.id   AF-N9PN78-F1
#
_cell.length_a   1.000
_cell.length_b   1.000
_cell.length_c   1.000
_cell.angle_alpha   90.00
_cell.angle_beta   90.00
_cell.angle_gamma   90.00
#
_symmetry.space_group_name_H-M   'P 1'
#
loop_
_entity.id
_entity.type
_entity.pdbx_description
1 polymer ?
#
loop_
_entity_poly.entity_id
_entity_poly.type
_entity_poly.pdbx_seq_one_letter_code
_entity_poly.pdbx_strand_id
1 'polypeptide(L)'
;MSLNIPEPLLQLEANCGVFATWLILKQYHSHIDIADLIQLCRHDRKEGTFTIALAVALKRLGFNVSFYTDPDPYIDENEKQSYLDAQALQIPVNAALGYAGIQQAFEEGNFVIVFYDTLQGIGNQSLIYSIDKQEISFCDHFDVMSKAQFEQQRQAEGICRQAIVIEQPLDHHPI
;
A
#
# COMPACT_ATOMS: atom_id res chain seq x y z
N MET A 1 20.36 1.04 10.80
CA MET A 1 20.86 1.64 9.54
C MET A 1 19.96 2.80 9.20
N SER A 2 20.48 3.99 8.91
CA SER A 2 19.63 5.13 8.50
C SER A 2 19.05 4.84 7.12
N LEU A 3 17.72 4.93 7.00
CA LEU A 3 17.05 4.93 5.70
C LEU A 3 17.44 6.24 4.99
N ASN A 4 18.33 6.15 4.01
CA ASN A 4 18.58 7.27 3.09
C ASN A 4 17.39 7.34 2.13
N ILE A 5 16.36 8.10 2.53
CA ILE A 5 15.16 8.36 1.72
C ILE A 5 15.51 9.45 0.70
N PRO A 6 15.19 9.27 -0.59
CA PRO A 6 15.42 10.29 -1.61
C PRO A 6 14.67 11.58 -1.32
N GLU A 7 15.35 12.71 -1.47
CA GLU A 7 14.79 14.06 -1.28
C GLU A 7 13.48 14.30 -2.05
N PRO A 8 13.34 13.90 -3.34
CA PRO A 8 12.10 14.13 -4.08
C PRO A 8 10.89 13.40 -3.48
N LEU A 9 11.12 12.29 -2.78
CA LEU A 9 10.07 11.52 -2.11
C LEU A 9 9.70 12.15 -0.76
N LEU A 10 10.66 12.73 -0.04
CA LEU A 10 10.43 13.45 1.22
C LEU A 10 9.65 14.76 1.01
N GLN A 11 9.88 15.43 -0.12
CA GLN A 11 9.23 16.69 -0.46
C GLN A 11 7.85 16.51 -1.12
N LEU A 12 7.43 15.27 -1.37
CA LEU A 12 6.16 14.96 -1.97
C LEU A 12 5.04 15.02 -0.91
N GLU A 13 3.99 15.77 -1.17
CA GLU A 13 2.78 15.79 -0.33
C GLU A 13 2.05 14.45 -0.48
N ALA A 14 1.37 13.95 0.57
CA ALA A 14 0.63 12.68 0.54
C ALA A 14 1.44 11.49 -0.06
N ASN A 15 2.70 11.37 0.34
CA ASN A 15 3.68 10.46 -0.26
C ASN A 15 3.61 9.01 0.25
N CYS A 16 2.79 8.70 1.25
CA CYS A 16 2.81 7.45 1.99
C CYS A 16 2.74 6.19 1.10
N GLY A 17 1.83 6.16 0.12
CA GLY A 17 1.73 5.05 -0.83
C GLY A 17 2.95 4.88 -1.74
N VAL A 18 3.51 5.99 -2.24
CA VAL A 18 4.72 5.98 -3.07
C VAL A 18 5.93 5.54 -2.24
N PHE A 19 5.99 5.99 -0.99
CA PHE A 19 7.01 5.61 -0.03
C PHE A 19 6.97 4.12 0.31
N ALA A 20 5.79 3.56 0.58
CA ALA A 20 5.60 2.13 0.79
C ALA A 20 6.08 1.30 -0.42
N THR A 21 5.77 1.75 -1.64
CA THR A 21 6.21 1.09 -2.88
C THR A 21 7.73 1.15 -3.04
N TRP A 22 8.35 2.31 -2.78
CA TRP A 22 9.80 2.48 -2.82
C TRP A 22 10.52 1.57 -1.81
N LEU A 23 9.99 1.42 -0.59
CA LEU A 23 10.55 0.53 0.43
C LEU A 23 10.58 -0.93 0.00
N ILE A 24 9.55 -1.40 -0.73
CA ILE A 24 9.54 -2.74 -1.32
C ILE A 24 10.62 -2.85 -2.39
N LEU A 25 10.63 -1.92 -3.35
CA LEU A 25 11.55 -1.97 -4.50
C LEU A 25 13.01 -1.90 -4.10
N LYS A 26 13.36 -1.11 -3.07
CA LYS A 26 14.74 -0.95 -2.61
C LYS A 26 15.37 -2.27 -2.13
N GLN A 27 14.55 -3.25 -1.78
CA GLN A 27 15.03 -4.59 -1.38
C GLN A 27 15.55 -5.40 -2.57
N TYR A 28 15.08 -5.10 -3.79
CA TYR A 28 15.38 -5.85 -5.02
C TYR A 28 16.23 -5.04 -6.02
N HIS A 29 16.11 -3.72 -6.01
CA HIS A 29 16.77 -2.83 -6.97
C HIS A 29 17.63 -1.79 -6.27
N SER A 30 18.86 -1.63 -6.74
CA SER A 30 19.80 -0.63 -6.22
C SER A 30 19.56 0.77 -6.80
N HIS A 31 18.85 0.89 -7.91
CA HIS A 31 18.55 2.15 -8.57
C HIS A 31 17.08 2.23 -8.97
N ILE A 32 16.35 3.20 -8.41
CA ILE A 32 14.95 3.48 -8.69
C ILE A 32 14.87 4.97 -9.01
N ASP A 33 14.41 5.32 -10.21
CA ASP A 33 14.07 6.71 -10.51
C ASP A 33 12.76 7.07 -9.80
N ILE A 34 12.83 8.08 -8.93
CA ILE A 34 11.69 8.50 -8.11
C ILE A 34 10.64 9.23 -8.94
N ALA A 35 11.03 9.93 -10.01
CA ALA A 35 10.05 10.57 -10.89
C ALA A 35 9.21 9.53 -11.62
N ASP A 36 9.86 8.48 -12.14
CA ASP A 36 9.17 7.36 -12.78
C ASP A 36 8.28 6.62 -11.77
N LEU A 37 8.73 6.43 -10.53
CA LEU A 37 7.93 5.79 -9.48
C LEU A 37 6.67 6.61 -9.14
N ILE A 38 6.80 7.92 -8.97
CA ILE A 38 5.67 8.84 -8.71
C ILE A 38 4.65 8.75 -9.86
N GLN A 39 5.13 8.79 -11.10
CA GLN A 39 4.27 8.70 -12.28
C GLN A 39 3.58 7.33 -12.39
N LEU A 40 4.31 6.26 -12.12
CA LEU A 40 3.79 4.89 -12.18
C LEU A 40 2.70 4.66 -11.15
N CYS A 41 2.88 5.18 -9.93
CA CYS A 41 1.89 5.19 -8.87
C CYS A 41 0.70 6.11 -9.16
N ARG A 42 0.73 6.90 -10.24
CA ARG A 42 -0.31 7.90 -10.58
C ARG A 42 -0.58 8.90 -9.45
N HIS A 43 0.47 9.28 -8.75
CA HIS A 43 0.36 10.23 -7.67
C HIS A 43 -0.04 11.62 -8.19
N ASP A 44 -1.02 12.23 -7.54
CA ASP A 44 -1.43 13.63 -7.73
C ASP A 44 -1.26 14.42 -6.43
N ARG A 45 -0.98 15.71 -6.55
CA ARG A 45 -0.73 16.57 -5.38
C ARG A 45 -1.97 16.83 -4.52
N LYS A 46 -3.18 16.66 -5.06
CA LYS A 46 -4.42 16.91 -4.31
C LYS A 46 -4.91 15.66 -3.61
N GLU A 47 -5.01 14.56 -4.36
CA GLU A 47 -5.60 13.30 -3.89
C GLU A 47 -4.56 12.30 -3.38
N GLY A 48 -3.28 12.61 -3.52
CA GLY A 48 -2.21 11.66 -3.25
C GLY A 48 -2.25 10.51 -4.25
N THR A 49 -2.23 9.29 -3.74
CA THR A 49 -2.30 8.09 -4.56
C THR A 49 -3.44 7.20 -4.12
N PHE A 50 -4.27 6.71 -5.05
CA PHE A 50 -5.28 5.70 -4.73
C PHE A 50 -4.64 4.33 -4.48
N THR A 51 -5.14 3.56 -3.51
CA THR A 51 -4.55 2.28 -3.13
C THR A 51 -4.57 1.26 -4.28
N ILE A 52 -5.62 1.26 -5.12
CA ILE A 52 -5.66 0.41 -6.33
C ILE A 52 -4.60 0.82 -7.37
N ALA A 53 -4.24 2.10 -7.45
CA ALA A 53 -3.18 2.56 -8.35
C ALA A 53 -1.80 2.03 -7.91
N LEU A 54 -1.56 1.94 -6.60
CA LEU A 54 -0.36 1.28 -6.06
C LEU A 54 -0.32 -0.20 -6.44
N ALA A 55 -1.45 -0.91 -6.34
CA ALA A 55 -1.52 -2.32 -6.73
C ALA A 55 -1.20 -2.51 -8.23
N VAL A 56 -1.72 -1.63 -9.08
CA VAL A 56 -1.41 -1.58 -10.52
C VAL A 56 0.09 -1.31 -10.75
N ALA A 57 0.67 -0.34 -10.06
CA ALA A 57 2.09 -0.01 -10.17
C ALA A 57 2.96 -1.22 -9.80
N LEU A 58 2.71 -1.84 -8.65
CA LEU A 58 3.42 -3.04 -8.18
C LEU A 58 3.28 -4.21 -9.17
N LYS A 59 2.09 -4.43 -9.74
CA LYS A 59 1.89 -5.48 -10.76
C LYS A 59 2.69 -5.20 -12.03
N ARG A 60 2.76 -3.94 -12.47
CA ARG A 60 3.58 -3.52 -13.64
C ARG A 60 5.08 -3.67 -13.38
N LEU A 61 5.51 -3.56 -12.13
CA LEU A 61 6.90 -3.79 -11.71
C LEU A 61 7.25 -5.28 -11.58
N GLY A 62 6.30 -6.18 -11.88
CA GLY A 62 6.54 -7.62 -11.94
C GLY A 62 6.16 -8.38 -10.67
N PHE A 63 5.58 -7.72 -9.66
CA PHE A 63 5.12 -8.41 -8.45
C PHE A 63 3.80 -9.15 -8.68
N ASN A 64 3.61 -10.23 -7.94
CA ASN A 64 2.29 -10.83 -7.78
C ASN A 64 1.54 -10.08 -6.69
N VAL A 65 0.37 -9.55 -7.05
CA VAL A 65 -0.40 -8.62 -6.23
C VAL A 65 -1.85 -9.07 -6.19
N SER A 66 -2.44 -9.05 -4.99
CA SER A 66 -3.88 -9.15 -4.77
C SER A 66 -4.37 -7.91 -4.03
N PHE A 67 -5.49 -7.35 -4.49
CA PHE A 67 -6.13 -6.20 -3.87
C PHE A 67 -7.37 -6.63 -3.08
N TYR A 68 -7.54 -6.07 -1.90
CA TYR A 68 -8.65 -6.37 -1.00
C TYR A 68 -9.33 -5.05 -0.63
N THR A 69 -10.64 -4.95 -0.84
CA THR A 69 -11.41 -3.74 -0.55
C THR A 69 -12.82 -4.08 -0.10
N ASP A 70 -13.44 -3.19 0.67
CA ASP A 70 -14.90 -3.18 0.79
C ASP A 70 -15.51 -2.77 -0.56
N PRO A 71 -16.76 -3.17 -0.85
CA PRO A 71 -17.47 -2.69 -2.02
C PRO A 71 -17.59 -1.17 -1.97
N ASP A 72 -17.10 -0.51 -3.02
CA ASP A 72 -17.22 0.94 -3.16
C ASP A 72 -18.37 1.30 -4.12
N PRO A 73 -19.49 1.85 -3.61
CA PRO A 73 -20.58 2.30 -4.47
C PRO A 73 -20.27 3.60 -5.24
N TYR A 74 -19.20 4.32 -4.88
CA TYR A 74 -18.89 5.66 -5.39
C TYR A 74 -17.40 5.79 -5.76
N ILE A 75 -16.91 4.91 -6.63
CA ILE A 75 -15.55 4.97 -7.17
C ILE A 75 -15.28 6.34 -7.81
N ASP A 76 -14.24 7.03 -7.33
CA ASP A 76 -13.81 8.34 -7.83
C ASP A 76 -13.44 8.29 -9.33
N GLU A 77 -13.74 9.35 -10.08
CA GLU A 77 -13.44 9.39 -11.52
C GLU A 77 -11.95 9.18 -11.82
N ASN A 78 -11.05 9.67 -10.96
CA ASN A 78 -9.61 9.49 -11.08
C ASN A 78 -9.16 8.07 -10.71
N GLU A 79 -9.96 7.35 -9.92
CA GLU A 79 -9.71 5.97 -9.52
C GLU A 79 -10.18 4.95 -10.57
N LYS A 80 -11.25 5.26 -11.33
CA LYS A 80 -11.84 4.37 -12.34
C LYS A 80 -10.83 3.79 -13.32
N GLN A 81 -9.92 4.62 -13.83
CA GLN A 81 -8.91 4.15 -14.78
C GLN A 81 -7.95 3.14 -14.11
N SER A 82 -7.71 3.25 -12.81
CA SER A 82 -6.86 2.30 -12.08
C SER A 82 -7.57 0.95 -11.88
N TYR A 83 -8.89 0.93 -11.67
CA TYR A 83 -9.67 -0.32 -11.68
C TYR A 83 -9.70 -1.00 -13.05
N LEU A 84 -9.84 -0.22 -14.14
CA LEU A 84 -9.76 -0.77 -15.51
C LEU A 84 -8.37 -1.37 -15.78
N ASP A 85 -7.31 -0.67 -15.38
CA ASP A 85 -5.95 -1.18 -15.52
C ASP A 85 -5.74 -2.45 -14.68
N ALA A 86 -6.27 -2.49 -13.45
CA ALA A 86 -6.20 -3.67 -12.59
C ALA A 86 -6.91 -4.88 -13.22
N GLN A 87 -8.08 -4.67 -13.82
CA GLN A 87 -8.80 -5.70 -14.57
C GLN A 87 -8.00 -6.20 -15.77
N ALA A 88 -7.41 -5.29 -16.56
CA ALA A 88 -6.59 -5.64 -17.71
C ALA A 88 -5.32 -6.42 -17.32
N LEU A 89 -4.74 -6.10 -16.16
CA LEU A 89 -3.59 -6.79 -15.57
C LEU A 89 -3.98 -8.04 -14.77
N GLN A 90 -5.28 -8.37 -14.73
CA GLN A 90 -5.83 -9.53 -14.02
C GLN A 90 -5.46 -9.55 -12.52
N ILE A 91 -5.42 -8.38 -11.89
CA ILE A 91 -5.21 -8.25 -10.45
C ILE A 91 -6.48 -8.75 -9.75
N PRO A 92 -6.40 -9.76 -8.86
CA PRO A 92 -7.54 -10.19 -8.06
C PRO A 92 -8.03 -9.04 -7.17
N VAL A 93 -9.33 -8.75 -7.22
CA VAL A 93 -10.01 -7.82 -6.31
C VAL A 93 -10.95 -8.64 -5.43
N ASN A 94 -10.62 -8.73 -4.15
CA ASN A 94 -11.29 -9.56 -3.15
C ASN A 94 -11.94 -8.71 -2.07
N ALA A 95 -12.80 -9.34 -1.25
CA ALA A 95 -13.41 -8.70 -0.09
C ALA A 95 -12.36 -8.25 0.94
N ALA A 96 -12.60 -7.13 1.61
CA ALA A 96 -11.69 -6.56 2.61
C ALA A 96 -11.19 -7.58 3.65
N LEU A 97 -9.88 -7.54 3.92
CA LEU A 97 -9.28 -8.28 5.01
C LEU A 97 -9.50 -7.57 6.34
N GLY A 98 -9.97 -8.32 7.34
CA GLY A 98 -9.86 -7.94 8.75
C GLY A 98 -8.44 -8.19 9.28
N TYR A 99 -8.16 -7.74 10.51
CA TYR A 99 -6.84 -7.86 11.11
C TYR A 99 -6.22 -9.26 11.05
N ALA A 100 -6.99 -10.31 11.32
CA ALA A 100 -6.47 -11.69 11.30
C ALA A 100 -6.04 -12.13 9.89
N GLY A 101 -6.75 -11.69 8.83
CA GLY A 101 -6.37 -11.99 7.45
C GLY A 101 -5.13 -11.22 7.03
N ILE A 102 -4.99 -9.97 7.48
CA ILE A 102 -3.77 -9.16 7.29
C ILE A 102 -2.57 -9.81 7.99
N GLN A 103 -2.75 -10.23 9.25
CA GLN A 103 -1.73 -10.91 10.03
C GLN A 103 -1.29 -12.19 9.34
N GLN A 104 -2.24 -13.04 8.91
CA GLN A 104 -1.92 -14.27 8.20
C GLN A 104 -1.12 -14.00 6.91
N ALA A 105 -1.56 -13.05 6.08
CA ALA A 105 -0.86 -12.71 4.85
C ALA A 105 0.59 -12.26 5.12
N PHE A 106 0.80 -11.48 6.18
CA PHE A 106 2.14 -11.06 6.60
C PHE A 106 2.99 -12.23 7.13
N GLU A 107 2.41 -13.12 7.95
CA GLU A 107 3.08 -14.31 8.50
C GLU A 107 3.45 -15.34 7.42
N GLU A 108 2.73 -15.37 6.30
CA GLU A 108 3.07 -16.13 5.09
C GLU A 108 4.28 -15.54 4.32
N GLY A 109 4.83 -14.42 4.79
CA GLY A 109 6.02 -13.77 4.23
C GLY A 109 5.72 -12.71 3.17
N ASN A 110 4.45 -12.37 2.94
CA ASN A 110 4.08 -11.35 1.96
C ASN A 110 4.33 -9.94 2.51
N PHE A 111 4.62 -8.99 1.62
CA PHE A 111 4.48 -7.58 1.99
C PHE A 111 3.00 -7.23 2.00
N VAL A 112 2.60 -6.40 2.96
CA VAL A 112 1.21 -5.95 3.07
C VAL A 112 1.19 -4.44 3.25
N ILE A 113 0.51 -3.75 2.33
CA ILE A 113 0.19 -2.32 2.45
C ILE A 113 -1.27 -2.20 2.86
N VAL A 114 -1.56 -1.41 3.87
CA VAL A 114 -2.93 -1.19 4.36
C VAL A 114 -3.32 0.28 4.26
N PHE A 115 -4.59 0.52 3.99
CA PHE A 115 -5.20 1.84 4.07
C PHE A 115 -5.98 1.99 5.37
N TYR A 116 -5.84 3.14 6.03
CA TYR A 116 -6.56 3.54 7.23
C TYR A 116 -6.52 5.06 7.39
N ASP A 117 -7.49 5.64 8.10
CA ASP A 117 -7.43 7.05 8.45
C ASP A 117 -6.63 7.26 9.73
N THR A 118 -5.80 8.30 9.77
CA THR A 118 -5.21 8.76 11.04
C THR A 118 -6.31 9.23 12.00
N LEU A 119 -5.99 9.42 13.29
CA LEU A 119 -6.97 9.93 14.26
C LEU A 119 -7.44 11.35 13.91
N GLN A 120 -6.73 12.04 13.01
CA GLN A 120 -7.10 13.34 12.46
C GLN A 120 -8.00 13.24 11.21
N GLY A 121 -8.37 12.03 10.77
CA GLY A 121 -9.19 11.79 9.59
C GLY A 121 -8.43 11.98 8.27
N ILE A 122 -7.11 11.78 8.28
CA ILE A 122 -6.27 11.85 7.08
C ILE A 122 -5.99 10.44 6.59
N GLY A 123 -6.36 10.12 5.35
CA GLY A 123 -6.07 8.82 4.75
C GLY A 123 -4.58 8.53 4.69
N ASN A 124 -4.19 7.33 5.11
CA ASN A 124 -2.80 6.89 5.10
C ASN A 124 -2.64 5.49 4.52
N GLN A 125 -1.49 5.26 3.87
CA GLN A 125 -1.13 4.00 3.23
C GLN A 125 0.22 3.55 3.75
N SER A 126 0.24 2.46 4.51
CA SER A 126 1.45 2.07 5.24
C SER A 126 1.81 0.62 4.97
N LEU A 127 3.11 0.41 4.71
CA LEU A 127 3.71 -0.91 4.64
C LEU A 127 3.91 -1.44 6.07
N ILE A 128 3.40 -2.64 6.34
CA ILE A 128 3.55 -3.29 7.64
C ILE A 128 5.02 -3.66 7.88
N TYR A 129 5.54 -3.25 9.05
CA TYR A 129 6.86 -3.67 9.54
C TYR A 129 6.75 -4.88 10.46
N SER A 130 5.78 -4.87 11.38
CA SER A 130 5.45 -6.01 12.23
C SER A 130 3.96 -6.03 12.58
N ILE A 131 3.44 -7.22 12.84
CA ILE A 131 2.07 -7.42 13.32
C ILE A 131 2.04 -8.68 14.19
N ASP A 132 1.31 -8.63 15.30
CA ASP A 132 0.99 -9.80 16.11
C ASP A 132 -0.51 -9.83 16.43
N LYS A 133 -0.93 -10.47 17.53
CA LYS A 133 -2.36 -10.56 17.88
C LYS A 133 -2.92 -9.28 18.51
N GLN A 134 -2.06 -8.39 18.98
CA GLN A 134 -2.40 -7.22 19.81
C GLN A 134 -1.95 -5.92 19.16
N GLU A 135 -0.87 -5.93 18.39
CA GLU A 135 -0.18 -4.72 17.95
C GLU A 135 0.29 -4.81 16.50
N ILE A 136 0.39 -3.65 15.85
CA ILE A 136 0.86 -3.48 14.49
C ILE A 136 1.80 -2.27 14.43
N SER A 137 2.85 -2.35 13.62
CA SER A 137 3.76 -1.24 13.36
C SER A 137 4.08 -1.15 11.88
N PHE A 138 4.51 0.03 11.43
CA PHE A 138 4.67 0.33 10.02
C PHE A 138 6.07 0.89 9.71
N CYS A 139 6.46 0.82 8.45
CA CYS A 139 7.78 1.28 8.02
C CYS A 139 7.90 2.80 7.90
N ASP A 140 6.77 3.53 7.83
CA ASP A 140 6.68 4.99 7.77
C ASP A 140 6.59 5.65 9.15
N HIS A 141 6.05 4.96 10.15
CA HIS A 141 6.09 5.39 11.55
C HIS A 141 6.38 4.22 12.51
N PHE A 142 7.42 4.40 13.34
CA PHE A 142 7.90 3.36 14.25
C PHE A 142 7.10 3.22 15.54
N ASP A 143 6.10 4.10 15.75
CA ASP A 143 5.20 3.98 16.89
C ASP A 143 4.26 2.79 16.70
N VAL A 144 4.20 1.95 17.74
CA VAL A 144 3.35 0.76 17.77
C VAL A 144 1.90 1.19 17.97
N MET A 145 1.02 0.64 17.13
CA MET A 145 -0.42 0.87 17.18
C MET A 145 -1.12 -0.39 17.71
N SER A 146 -2.06 -0.21 18.64
CA SER A 146 -2.89 -1.34 19.08
C SER A 146 -3.84 -1.80 17.97
N LYS A 147 -4.13 -3.11 17.94
CA LYS A 147 -5.14 -3.71 17.06
C LYS A 147 -6.49 -2.98 17.14
N ALA A 148 -6.90 -2.61 18.36
CA ALA A 148 -8.17 -1.92 18.58
C ALA A 148 -8.19 -0.54 17.90
N GLN A 149 -7.11 0.22 18.03
CA GLN A 149 -6.97 1.52 17.37
C GLN A 149 -6.92 1.35 15.84
N PHE A 150 -6.14 0.41 15.34
CA PHE A 150 -6.04 0.15 13.91
C PHE A 150 -7.39 -0.23 13.28
N GLU A 151 -8.12 -1.15 13.90
CA GLU A 151 -9.46 -1.53 13.45
C GLU A 151 -10.45 -0.36 13.52
N GLN A 152 -10.39 0.45 14.58
CA GLN A 152 -11.21 1.68 14.68
C GLN A 152 -10.92 2.63 13.51
N GLN A 153 -9.65 2.86 13.20
CA GLN A 153 -9.20 3.74 12.11
C GLN A 153 -9.57 3.21 10.73
N ARG A 154 -9.68 1.89 10.56
CA ARG A 154 -10.14 1.24 9.32
C ARG A 154 -11.66 1.17 9.19
N GLN A 155 -12.39 1.45 10.26
CA GLN A 155 -13.86 1.48 10.29
C GLN A 155 -14.41 2.91 10.35
N ALA A 156 -13.56 3.91 10.09
CA ALA A 156 -14.00 5.29 9.97
C ALA A 156 -15.08 5.42 8.89
N GLU A 157 -16.02 6.35 9.09
CA GLU A 157 -17.10 6.57 8.14
C GLU A 157 -16.56 7.10 6.81
N GLY A 158 -17.00 6.53 5.69
CA GLY A 158 -16.64 7.01 4.36
C GLY A 158 -15.36 6.42 3.75
N ILE A 159 -14.67 5.50 4.45
CA ILE A 159 -13.52 4.80 3.87
C ILE A 159 -13.84 3.34 3.54
N CYS A 160 -13.26 2.85 2.45
CA CYS A 160 -13.21 1.42 2.15
C CYS A 160 -11.99 0.78 2.81
N ARG A 161 -12.16 -0.36 3.49
CA ARG A 161 -11.02 -1.10 4.07
C ARG A 161 -10.17 -1.71 2.98
N GLN A 162 -9.15 -0.98 2.56
CA GLN A 162 -8.26 -1.41 1.50
C GLN A 162 -6.98 -2.05 2.06
N ALA A 163 -6.50 -3.07 1.36
CA ALA A 163 -5.19 -3.67 1.58
C ALA A 163 -4.65 -4.25 0.26
N ILE A 164 -3.33 -4.22 0.13
CA ILE A 164 -2.59 -4.85 -0.96
C ILE A 164 -1.73 -5.94 -0.34
N VAL A 165 -1.88 -7.17 -0.82
CA VAL A 165 -0.95 -8.26 -0.51
C VAL A 165 -0.04 -8.45 -1.70
N ILE A 166 1.26 -8.34 -1.46
CA ILE A 166 2.31 -8.47 -2.46
C ILE A 166 3.11 -9.72 -2.12
N GLU A 167 2.98 -10.74 -2.97
CA GLU A 167 3.78 -11.95 -2.83
C GLU A 167 5.22 -11.63 -3.20
N GLN A 168 6.16 -12.16 -2.41
CA GLN A 168 7.56 -12.08 -2.76
C GLN A 168 7.80 -12.83 -4.08
N PRO A 169 8.63 -12.31 -4.99
CA PRO A 169 9.00 -13.04 -6.19
C PRO A 169 9.62 -14.38 -5.79
N LEU A 170 9.06 -15.50 -6.29
CA LEU A 170 9.57 -16.86 -6.02
C LEU A 170 11.01 -17.05 -6.51
N ASP A 171 11.42 -16.27 -7.51
CA ASP A 171 12.75 -16.28 -8.08
C ASP A 171 13.36 -14.87 -8.03
N HIS A 172 14.45 -14.71 -7.28
CA HIS A 172 15.37 -13.59 -7.47
C HIS A 172 16.00 -13.71 -8.87
N HIS A 173 15.32 -13.17 -9.89
CA HIS A 173 15.98 -12.86 -11.15
C HIS A 173 16.39 -11.39 -11.12
N PRO A 174 17.68 -11.08 -10.91
CA PRO A 174 18.18 -9.75 -11.15
C PRO A 174 18.01 -9.50 -12.66
N ILE A 175 17.27 -8.44 -13.00
CA ILE A 175 17.44 -7.78 -14.29
C ILE A 175 18.75 -6.99 -14.22
#